data_AF-A0A7X7NV61-F1
#
_entry.id   AF-A0A7X7NV61-F1
#
_cell.length_a   1.000
_cell.length_b   1.000
_cell.length_c   1.000
_cell.angle_alpha   90.00
_cell.angle_beta   90.00
_cell.angle_gamma   90.00
#
_symmetry.space_group_name_H-M   'P 1'
#
loop_
_entity.id
_entity.type
_entity.pdbx_description
1 polymer ?
#
loop_
_entity_poly.entity_id
_entity_poly.type
_entity_poly.pdbx_seq_one_letter_code
_entity_poly.pdbx_strand_id
1 'polypeptide(L)'
;HKSASIAAGFSYALANLNEDDAFLLLSKAYERFIRELVSVISEERESVGLSDKLRHIAKVHQAGIRDVKRFFKQMPDVQTLDQKIESFSTLIDRQLEQFMAMLYEGDQLEGAKEEDRDPALEYAYRPVRLYRSPIMRLIEYALEDEEKMGAYRTYMKAHHERVPNARTYELLIQYYIDGERTLGDITRLLKLESGCDDPAFVHAYVQLLMCFRIVRLSD
;
A
#
# COMPACT_ATOMS: atom_id res chain seq x y z
N HIS A 1 -17.89 11.61 17.83
CA HIS A 1 -17.42 13.02 17.74
C HIS A 1 -16.17 13.19 16.88
N LYS A 2 -15.00 12.61 17.21
CA LYS A 2 -13.75 12.79 16.42
C LYS A 2 -13.87 12.39 14.94
N SER A 3 -14.44 11.23 14.63
CA SER A 3 -14.60 10.74 13.25
C SER A 3 -15.54 11.62 12.41
N ALA A 4 -16.62 12.12 13.02
CA ALA A 4 -17.55 13.03 12.36
C ALA A 4 -16.91 14.40 12.09
N SER A 5 -16.10 14.92 13.03
CA SER A 5 -15.34 16.16 12.82
C SER A 5 -14.28 16.02 11.73
N ILE A 6 -13.59 14.87 11.64
CA ILE A 6 -12.64 14.59 10.55
C ILE A 6 -13.38 14.50 9.21
N ALA A 7 -14.51 13.78 9.15
CA ALA A 7 -15.31 13.67 7.94
C ALA A 7 -15.86 15.04 7.49
N ALA A 8 -16.33 15.86 8.43
CA ALA A 8 -16.78 17.22 8.15
C ALA A 8 -15.63 18.11 7.66
N GLY A 9 -14.46 18.05 8.31
CA GLY A 9 -13.27 18.80 7.88
C GLY A 9 -12.77 18.37 6.50
N PHE A 10 -12.78 17.07 6.21
CA PHE A 10 -12.43 16.54 4.89
C PHE A 10 -13.44 16.97 3.82
N SER A 11 -14.73 16.89 4.12
CA SER A 11 -15.81 17.33 3.21
C SER A 11 -15.73 18.82 2.95
N TYR A 12 -15.46 19.62 4.00
CA TYR A 12 -15.24 21.05 3.89
C TYR A 12 -14.02 21.37 3.02
N ALA A 13 -12.90 20.67 3.22
CA ALA A 13 -11.71 20.85 2.40
C ALA A 13 -12.03 20.55 0.93
N LEU A 14 -12.64 19.38 0.64
CA LEU A 14 -13.02 19.00 -0.73
C LEU A 14 -13.97 20.00 -1.40
N ALA A 15 -14.93 20.55 -0.65
CA ALA A 15 -15.88 21.53 -1.17
C ALA A 15 -15.26 22.89 -1.51
N ASN A 16 -14.07 23.19 -0.97
CA ASN A 16 -13.40 24.49 -1.14
C ASN A 16 -12.10 24.40 -1.96
N LEU A 17 -11.75 23.21 -2.47
CA LEU A 17 -10.57 23.04 -3.34
C LEU A 17 -10.76 23.81 -4.65
N ASN A 18 -9.80 24.67 -4.98
CA ASN A 18 -9.71 25.39 -6.24
C ASN A 18 -8.47 24.98 -7.05
N GLU A 19 -8.33 25.53 -8.26
CA GLU A 19 -7.23 25.18 -9.18
C GLU A 19 -5.84 25.49 -8.60
N ASP A 20 -5.73 26.58 -7.83
CA ASP A 20 -4.48 26.99 -7.18
C ASP A 20 -4.06 25.98 -6.10
N ASP A 21 -5.02 25.33 -5.44
CA ASP A 21 -4.76 24.30 -4.43
C ASP A 21 -4.18 23.01 -5.03
N ALA A 22 -4.46 22.71 -6.30
CA ALA A 22 -3.94 21.51 -6.94
C ALA A 22 -2.41 21.49 -6.95
N PHE A 23 -1.78 22.62 -7.30
CA PHE A 23 -0.33 22.74 -7.26
C PHE A 23 0.24 22.65 -5.84
N LEU A 24 -0.46 23.24 -4.86
CA LEU A 24 -0.07 23.15 -3.46
C LEU A 24 -0.10 21.69 -2.97
N LEU A 25 -1.15 20.94 -3.31
CA LEU A 25 -1.27 19.53 -2.96
C LEU A 25 -0.16 18.68 -3.59
N LEU A 26 0.15 18.89 -4.87
CA LEU A 26 1.25 18.21 -5.55
C LEU A 26 2.60 18.52 -4.90
N SER A 27 2.84 19.80 -4.58
CA SER A 27 4.07 20.25 -3.90
C SER A 27 4.21 19.63 -2.52
N LYS A 28 3.10 19.54 -1.76
CA LYS A 28 3.09 18.92 -0.43
C LYS A 28 3.26 17.40 -0.48
N ALA A 29 2.69 16.73 -1.49
CA ALA A 29 2.92 15.31 -1.72
C ALA A 29 4.42 15.05 -2.00
N TYR A 30 5.03 15.88 -2.86
CA TYR A 30 6.46 15.79 -3.14
C TYR A 30 7.33 16.08 -1.92
N GLU A 31 7.04 17.13 -1.14
CA GLU A 31 7.74 17.42 0.11
C GLU A 31 7.72 16.22 1.08
N ARG A 32 6.56 15.56 1.19
CA ARG A 32 6.40 14.38 2.04
C ARG A 32 7.24 13.21 1.53
N PHE A 33 7.26 12.98 0.22
CA PHE A 33 8.12 11.97 -0.41
C PHE A 33 9.60 12.19 -0.05
N ILE A 34 10.13 13.42 -0.19
CA ILE A 34 11.52 13.74 0.15
C ILE A 34 11.80 13.43 1.62
N ARG A 35 10.90 13.88 2.52
CA ARG A 35 11.07 13.67 3.95
C ARG A 35 11.11 12.18 4.30
N GLU A 36 10.26 11.39 3.68
CA GLU A 36 10.20 9.94 3.88
C GLU A 36 11.46 9.24 3.37
N LEU A 37 11.95 9.60 2.17
CA LEU A 37 13.23 9.07 1.67
C LEU A 37 14.38 9.38 2.63
N VAL A 38 14.50 10.63 3.09
CA VAL A 38 15.58 11.04 4.01
C VAL A 38 15.50 10.28 5.33
N SER A 39 14.30 10.09 5.88
CA SER A 39 14.10 9.31 7.11
C SER A 39 14.56 7.87 6.91
N VAL A 40 14.05 7.19 5.88
CA VAL A 40 14.36 5.78 5.60
C VAL A 40 15.84 5.58 5.31
N ILE A 41 16.46 6.47 4.54
CA ILE A 41 17.90 6.41 4.25
C ILE A 41 18.72 6.57 5.54
N SER A 42 18.30 7.47 6.43
CA SER A 42 19.01 7.73 7.69
C SER A 42 18.88 6.56 8.67
N GLU A 43 17.71 5.91 8.72
CA GLU A 43 17.38 4.84 9.66
C GLU A 43 17.85 3.45 9.18
N GLU A 44 17.83 3.20 7.87
CA GLU A 44 17.97 1.87 7.27
C GLU A 44 19.12 1.77 6.26
N ARG A 45 20.12 2.66 6.36
CA ARG A 45 21.24 2.77 5.40
C ARG A 45 21.93 1.44 5.07
N GLU A 46 22.10 0.59 6.07
CA GLU A 46 22.79 -0.71 5.97
C GLU A 46 21.81 -1.90 5.79
N SER A 47 20.52 -1.62 5.65
CA SER A 47 19.48 -2.65 5.54
C SER A 47 19.52 -3.34 4.17
N VAL A 48 19.47 -4.67 4.19
CA VAL A 48 19.25 -5.48 3.00
C VAL A 48 17.84 -5.21 2.46
N GLY A 49 17.73 -4.79 1.20
CA GLY A 49 16.45 -4.42 0.58
C GLY A 49 16.08 -2.94 0.68
N LEU A 50 16.98 -2.08 1.16
CA LEU A 50 16.78 -0.62 1.15
C LEU A 50 16.40 -0.11 -0.24
N SER A 51 17.08 -0.58 -1.30
CA SER A 51 16.77 -0.22 -2.69
C SER A 51 15.31 -0.48 -3.07
N ASP A 52 14.81 -1.68 -2.75
CA ASP A 52 13.43 -2.08 -3.03
C ASP A 52 12.43 -1.23 -2.25
N LYS A 53 12.77 -0.89 -1.00
CA LYS A 53 11.96 -0.01 -0.17
C LYS A 53 11.89 1.41 -0.75
N LEU A 54 13.02 1.98 -1.18
CA LEU A 54 13.04 3.31 -1.80
C LEU A 54 12.25 3.33 -3.13
N ARG A 55 12.38 2.28 -3.95
CA ARG A 55 11.58 2.12 -5.17
C ARG A 55 10.09 1.97 -4.86
N HIS A 56 9.73 1.23 -3.82
CA HIS A 56 8.35 1.08 -3.36
C HIS A 56 7.76 2.42 -2.90
N ILE A 57 8.49 3.18 -2.08
CA ILE A 57 8.09 4.52 -1.63
C ILE A 57 7.81 5.42 -2.84
N ALA A 58 8.70 5.46 -3.84
CA ALA A 58 8.49 6.24 -5.05
C ALA A 58 7.19 5.82 -5.79
N LYS A 59 6.97 4.52 -6.00
CA LYS A 59 5.75 3.99 -6.62
C LYS A 59 4.48 4.42 -5.86
N VAL A 60 4.49 4.34 -4.52
CA VAL A 60 3.36 4.75 -3.67
C VAL A 60 3.06 6.24 -3.79
N HIS A 61 4.09 7.10 -3.71
CA HIS A 61 3.91 8.56 -3.83
C HIS A 61 3.46 8.99 -5.23
N GLN A 62 3.97 8.34 -6.28
CA GLN A 62 3.49 8.56 -7.65
C GLN A 62 2.01 8.19 -7.81
N ALA A 63 1.59 7.05 -7.26
CA ALA A 63 0.19 6.66 -7.27
C ALA A 63 -0.68 7.69 -6.53
N GLY A 64 -0.22 8.17 -5.36
CA GLY A 64 -0.89 9.23 -4.60
C GLY A 64 -1.03 10.55 -5.37
N ILE A 65 0.03 10.98 -6.06
CA ILE A 65 0.01 12.18 -6.91
C ILE A 65 -0.96 12.02 -8.08
N ARG A 66 -0.98 10.86 -8.74
CA ARG A 66 -1.94 10.59 -9.83
C ARG A 66 -3.38 10.54 -9.34
N ASP A 67 -3.62 10.19 -8.09
CA ASP A 67 -4.95 10.21 -7.50
C ASP A 67 -5.48 11.61 -7.20
N VAL A 68 -4.62 12.64 -7.17
CA VAL A 68 -5.02 14.05 -7.01
C VAL A 68 -6.05 14.46 -8.06
N LYS A 69 -5.92 13.97 -9.31
CA LYS A 69 -6.88 14.25 -10.39
C LYS A 69 -8.32 13.93 -10.05
N ARG A 70 -8.55 12.98 -9.11
CA ARG A 70 -9.90 12.58 -8.71
C ARG A 70 -10.67 13.71 -8.03
N PHE A 71 -9.97 14.63 -7.39
CA PHE A 71 -10.56 15.77 -6.67
C PHE A 71 -10.86 16.96 -7.58
N PHE A 72 -10.32 16.97 -8.79
CA PHE A 72 -10.31 18.14 -9.67
C PHE A 72 -10.96 17.87 -11.05
N LYS A 73 -11.72 16.77 -11.19
CA LYS A 73 -12.30 16.32 -12.48
C LYS A 73 -13.24 17.31 -13.16
N GLN A 74 -13.81 18.26 -12.41
CA GLN A 74 -14.78 19.24 -12.91
C GLN A 74 -14.13 20.56 -13.34
N MET A 75 -12.79 20.66 -13.29
CA MET A 75 -12.08 21.88 -13.67
C MET A 75 -12.01 22.06 -15.19
N PRO A 76 -12.14 23.29 -15.70
CA PRO A 76 -11.99 23.61 -17.12
C PRO A 76 -10.66 23.15 -17.74
N ASP A 77 -9.56 23.19 -16.98
CA ASP A 77 -8.21 22.93 -17.47
C ASP A 77 -7.60 21.62 -16.92
N VAL A 78 -8.28 20.50 -17.22
CA VAL A 78 -7.80 19.16 -16.83
C VAL A 78 -6.46 18.81 -17.48
N GLN A 79 -6.19 19.32 -18.69
CA GLN A 79 -4.95 19.01 -19.42
C GLN A 79 -3.71 19.60 -18.72
N THR A 80 -3.77 20.85 -18.26
CA THR A 80 -2.68 21.45 -17.50
C THR A 80 -2.44 20.70 -16.18
N LEU A 81 -3.51 20.22 -15.53
CA LEU A 81 -3.37 19.41 -14.32
C LEU A 81 -2.67 18.07 -14.59
N ASP A 82 -3.06 17.36 -15.64
CA ASP A 82 -2.43 16.09 -16.02
C ASP A 82 -0.93 16.27 -16.35
N GLN A 83 -0.58 17.33 -17.08
CA GLN A 83 0.82 17.67 -17.36
C GLN A 83 1.63 17.94 -16.08
N LYS A 84 1.03 18.65 -15.11
CA LYS A 84 1.66 18.90 -13.82
C LYS A 84 1.83 17.62 -13.01
N ILE A 85 0.81 16.75 -12.96
CA ILE A 85 0.88 15.44 -12.30
C ILE A 85 2.05 14.61 -12.84
N GLU A 86 2.18 14.50 -14.16
CA GLU A 86 3.27 13.71 -14.77
C GLU A 86 4.64 14.38 -14.58
N SER A 87 4.69 15.72 -14.54
CA SER A 87 5.91 16.46 -14.19
C SER A 87 6.39 16.14 -12.77
N PHE A 88 5.47 16.10 -11.80
CA PHE A 88 5.78 15.70 -10.41
C PHE A 88 6.13 14.21 -10.30
N SER A 89 5.46 13.33 -11.05
CA SER A 89 5.83 11.90 -11.12
C SER A 89 7.26 11.72 -11.63
N THR A 90 7.64 12.45 -12.67
CA THR A 90 9.00 12.46 -13.23
C THR A 90 10.02 13.02 -12.23
N LEU A 91 9.63 14.03 -11.46
CA LEU A 91 10.49 14.62 -10.43
C LEU A 91 10.80 13.61 -9.32
N ILE A 92 9.82 12.78 -8.93
CA ILE A 92 10.02 11.66 -8.00
C ILE A 92 11.06 10.68 -8.53
N ASP A 93 10.93 10.24 -9.79
CA ASP A 93 11.87 9.29 -10.39
C ASP A 93 13.29 9.83 -10.40
N ARG A 94 13.47 11.08 -10.90
CA ARG A 94 14.78 11.74 -10.93
C ARG A 94 15.41 11.84 -9.55
N GLN A 95 14.61 12.18 -8.55
CA GLN A 95 15.11 12.33 -7.19
C GLN A 95 15.49 10.97 -6.58
N LEU A 96 14.69 9.93 -6.81
CA LEU A 96 15.04 8.57 -6.42
C LEU A 96 16.36 8.15 -7.06
N GLU A 97 16.51 8.34 -8.38
CA GLU A 97 17.76 8.03 -9.11
C GLU A 97 18.97 8.74 -8.50
N GLN A 98 18.84 10.02 -8.15
CA GLN A 98 19.90 10.78 -7.49
C GLN A 98 20.28 10.18 -6.13
N PHE A 99 19.30 9.84 -5.28
CA PHE A 99 19.58 9.18 -4.01
C PHE A 99 20.23 7.82 -4.20
N MET A 100 19.73 7.01 -5.12
CA MET A 100 20.30 5.69 -5.44
C MET A 100 21.75 5.81 -5.92
N ALA A 101 22.07 6.79 -6.77
CA ALA A 101 23.43 7.04 -7.22
C ALA A 101 24.37 7.53 -6.10
N MET A 102 23.85 8.20 -5.07
CA MET A 102 24.64 8.57 -3.89
C MET A 102 24.88 7.40 -2.93
N LEU A 103 23.96 6.42 -2.90
CA LEU A 103 24.01 5.29 -1.96
C LEU A 103 24.80 4.11 -2.50
N TYR A 104 24.80 3.89 -3.81
CA TYR A 104 25.39 2.72 -4.45
C TYR A 104 26.45 3.14 -5.48
N GLU A 105 27.64 2.56 -5.40
CA GLU A 105 28.67 2.71 -6.44
C GLU A 105 28.38 1.75 -7.60
N GLY A 106 28.33 2.27 -8.84
CA GLY A 106 28.34 1.54 -10.13
C GLY A 106 27.70 0.14 -10.13
N ASP A 107 28.50 -0.89 -9.85
CA ASP A 107 28.13 -2.31 -9.92
C ASP A 107 27.10 -2.73 -8.84
N GLN A 108 27.01 -2.02 -7.70
CA GLN A 108 26.03 -2.31 -6.65
C GLN A 108 24.60 -1.93 -7.04
N LEU A 109 24.43 -1.00 -7.99
CA LEU A 109 23.13 -0.60 -8.52
C LEU A 109 22.49 -1.70 -9.39
N GLU A 110 23.30 -2.54 -10.04
CA GLU A 110 22.81 -3.67 -10.83
C GLU A 110 22.38 -4.86 -9.96
N GLY A 111 23.08 -5.11 -8.85
CA GLY A 111 22.70 -6.11 -7.85
C GLY A 111 21.51 -5.69 -6.97
N ALA A 112 21.18 -4.40 -6.94
CA ALA A 112 20.03 -3.83 -6.23
C ALA A 112 18.73 -3.78 -7.07
N LYS A 113 18.70 -4.46 -8.22
CA LYS A 113 17.46 -4.74 -8.98
C LYS A 113 16.59 -5.67 -8.14
N GLU A 114 15.26 -5.47 -8.19
CA GLU A 114 14.27 -6.28 -7.44
C GLU A 114 14.70 -7.75 -7.53
N GLU A 115 15.05 -8.38 -6.41
CA GLU A 115 15.31 -9.82 -6.41
C GLU A 115 13.99 -10.47 -6.81
N ASP A 116 13.89 -10.91 -8.07
CA ASP A 116 12.83 -11.77 -8.59
C ASP A 116 12.95 -13.12 -7.88
N ARG A 117 12.54 -13.15 -6.60
CA ARG A 117 12.33 -14.39 -5.87
C ARG A 117 10.99 -14.90 -6.32
N ASP A 118 11.02 -15.89 -7.20
CA ASP A 118 9.84 -16.68 -7.54
C ASP A 118 9.17 -17.12 -6.22
N PRO A 119 7.93 -16.70 -5.95
CA PRO A 119 7.28 -17.07 -4.70
C PRO A 119 7.20 -18.59 -4.63
N ALA A 120 7.38 -19.15 -3.43
CA ALA A 120 7.16 -20.57 -3.23
C ALA A 120 5.81 -20.98 -3.85
N LEU A 121 5.75 -22.12 -4.54
CA LEU A 121 4.56 -22.56 -5.29
C LEU A 121 3.24 -22.44 -4.50
N GLU A 122 3.30 -22.62 -3.18
CA GLU A 122 2.17 -22.45 -2.25
C GLU A 122 1.56 -21.03 -2.23
N TYR A 123 2.36 -20.00 -2.53
CA TYR A 123 1.96 -18.58 -2.52
C TYR A 123 1.81 -17.99 -3.93
N ALA A 124 1.94 -18.81 -4.97
CA ALA A 124 1.83 -18.43 -6.37
C ALA A 124 0.36 -18.34 -6.85
N TYR A 125 -0.54 -17.77 -6.04
CA TYR A 125 -1.94 -17.54 -6.39
C TYR A 125 -2.32 -16.08 -6.23
N ARG A 126 -3.25 -15.59 -7.05
CA ARG A 126 -3.69 -14.19 -7.06
C ARG A 126 -5.07 -14.05 -6.40
N PRO A 127 -5.16 -13.53 -5.16
CA PRO A 127 -6.45 -13.29 -4.54
C PRO A 127 -7.07 -11.98 -5.06
N VAL A 128 -8.39 -11.95 -5.20
CA VAL A 128 -9.17 -10.76 -5.58
C VAL A 128 -10.37 -10.57 -4.64
N ARG A 129 -10.60 -9.34 -4.21
CA ARG A 129 -11.73 -8.98 -3.34
C ARG A 129 -13.02 -8.85 -4.14
N LEU A 130 -14.10 -9.40 -3.59
CA LEU A 130 -15.46 -9.21 -4.14
C LEU A 130 -16.02 -7.82 -3.82
N TYR A 131 -15.57 -7.20 -2.72
CA TYR A 131 -15.98 -5.87 -2.28
C TYR A 131 -14.78 -5.05 -1.83
N ARG A 132 -14.75 -3.76 -2.18
CA ARG A 132 -13.62 -2.84 -1.89
C ARG A 132 -13.72 -2.11 -0.54
N SER A 133 -14.82 -2.25 0.21
CA SER A 133 -14.98 -1.58 1.52
C SER A 133 -14.07 -2.22 2.59
N PRO A 134 -13.34 -1.45 3.41
CA PRO A 134 -12.51 -2.01 4.48
C PRO A 134 -13.30 -2.93 5.41
N ILE A 135 -12.72 -4.09 5.73
CA ILE A 135 -13.29 -5.04 6.68
C ILE A 135 -12.84 -4.60 8.07
N MET A 136 -13.74 -3.92 8.78
CA MET A 136 -13.45 -3.35 10.10
C MET A 136 -13.59 -4.37 11.23
N ARG A 137 -14.47 -5.36 11.06
CA ARG A 137 -14.80 -6.35 12.09
C ARG A 137 -15.02 -7.71 11.43
N LEU A 138 -13.98 -8.53 11.42
CA LEU A 138 -14.00 -9.88 10.83
C LEU A 138 -15.10 -10.77 11.42
N ILE A 139 -15.36 -10.64 12.72
CA ILE A 139 -16.38 -11.42 13.43
C ILE A 139 -17.77 -11.27 12.82
N GLU A 140 -18.11 -10.10 12.26
CA GLU A 140 -19.44 -9.83 11.69
C GLU A 140 -19.75 -10.72 10.49
N TYR A 141 -18.72 -11.23 9.79
CA TYR A 141 -18.86 -12.14 8.65
C TYR A 141 -19.03 -13.61 9.05
N ALA A 142 -18.86 -13.91 10.33
CA ALA A 142 -18.94 -15.25 10.89
C ALA A 142 -20.11 -15.40 11.89
N LEU A 143 -20.86 -14.32 12.16
CA LEU A 143 -22.07 -14.39 12.96
C LEU A 143 -23.07 -15.33 12.26
N GLU A 144 -23.72 -16.20 13.03
CA GLU A 144 -24.74 -17.15 12.56
C GLU A 144 -24.22 -18.31 11.70
N ASP A 145 -22.90 -18.45 11.53
CA ASP A 145 -22.27 -19.53 10.75
C ASP A 145 -21.19 -20.22 11.60
N GLU A 146 -21.48 -21.42 12.10
CA GLU A 146 -20.59 -22.16 13.00
C GLU A 146 -19.24 -22.51 12.36
N GLU A 147 -19.24 -22.83 11.06
CA GLU A 147 -18.02 -23.15 10.32
C GLU A 147 -17.10 -21.92 10.23
N LYS A 148 -17.66 -20.79 9.78
CA LYS A 148 -16.92 -19.52 9.72
C LYS A 148 -16.48 -19.07 11.10
N MET A 149 -17.30 -19.30 12.13
CA MET A 149 -16.95 -18.93 13.49
C MET A 149 -15.79 -19.80 14.02
N GLY A 150 -15.76 -21.09 13.67
CA GLY A 150 -14.63 -21.96 13.92
C GLY A 150 -13.35 -21.46 13.24
N ALA A 151 -13.42 -21.14 11.94
CA ALA A 151 -12.29 -20.60 11.18
C ALA A 151 -11.76 -19.29 11.77
N TYR A 152 -12.66 -18.36 12.14
CA TYR A 152 -12.30 -17.12 12.82
C TYR A 152 -11.56 -17.37 14.13
N ARG A 153 -12.08 -18.23 15.02
CA ARG A 153 -11.45 -18.51 16.32
C ARG A 153 -10.06 -19.13 16.14
N THR A 154 -9.92 -20.04 15.19
CA THR A 154 -8.63 -20.63 14.84
C THR A 154 -7.64 -19.58 14.36
N TYR A 155 -8.06 -18.72 13.42
CA TYR A 155 -7.23 -17.63 12.93
C TYR A 155 -6.81 -16.66 14.05
N MET A 156 -7.76 -16.25 14.90
CA MET A 156 -7.48 -15.31 15.99
C MET A 156 -6.38 -15.84 16.92
N LYS A 157 -6.51 -17.10 17.35
CA LYS A 157 -5.58 -17.73 18.28
C LYS A 157 -4.24 -18.10 17.65
N ALA A 158 -4.24 -18.64 16.43
CA ALA A 158 -3.03 -19.16 15.79
C ALA A 158 -2.23 -18.10 15.03
N HIS A 159 -2.84 -17.00 14.62
CA HIS A 159 -2.23 -16.00 13.75
C HIS A 159 -2.38 -14.56 14.27
N HIS A 160 -3.59 -14.10 14.60
CA HIS A 160 -3.81 -12.70 14.98
C HIS A 160 -3.12 -12.33 16.30
N GLU A 161 -3.32 -13.10 17.36
CA GLU A 161 -2.85 -12.77 18.71
C GLU A 161 -1.32 -12.81 18.84
N ARG A 162 -0.63 -13.59 18.00
CA ARG A 162 0.83 -13.69 18.02
C ARG A 162 1.54 -12.58 17.26
N VAL A 163 0.84 -11.84 16.39
CA VAL A 163 1.43 -10.81 15.54
C VAL A 163 1.14 -9.42 16.13
N PRO A 164 2.17 -8.68 16.57
CA PRO A 164 2.01 -7.29 16.99
C PRO A 164 1.41 -6.47 15.85
N ASN A 165 0.45 -5.58 16.15
CA ASN A 165 -0.23 -4.75 15.15
C ASN A 165 -0.92 -5.54 14.02
N ALA A 166 -1.35 -6.79 14.26
CA ALA A 166 -2.03 -7.63 13.27
C ALA A 166 -3.12 -6.90 12.47
N ARG A 167 -3.93 -6.06 13.14
CA ARG A 167 -4.97 -5.26 12.48
C ARG A 167 -4.45 -4.32 11.39
N THR A 168 -3.30 -3.69 11.62
CA THR A 168 -2.67 -2.81 10.62
C THR A 168 -2.24 -3.63 9.42
N TYR A 169 -1.62 -4.78 9.65
CA TYR A 169 -1.17 -5.68 8.59
C TYR A 169 -2.36 -6.24 7.80
N GLU A 170 -3.43 -6.66 8.47
CA GLU A 170 -4.69 -7.09 7.85
C GLU A 170 -5.27 -6.03 6.90
N LEU A 171 -5.21 -4.75 7.27
CA LEU A 171 -5.67 -3.64 6.41
C LEU A 171 -4.77 -3.46 5.19
N LEU A 172 -3.44 -3.56 5.34
CA LEU A 172 -2.50 -3.50 4.22
C LEU A 172 -2.68 -4.69 3.28
N ILE A 173 -2.86 -5.89 3.81
CA ILE A 173 -3.17 -7.10 3.02
C ILE A 173 -4.46 -6.87 2.24
N GLN A 174 -5.53 -6.40 2.88
CA GLN A 174 -6.80 -6.06 2.21
C GLN A 174 -6.67 -5.04 1.09
N TYR A 175 -5.71 -4.11 1.18
CA TYR A 175 -5.44 -3.12 0.14
C TYR A 175 -4.78 -3.77 -1.08
N TYR A 176 -3.86 -4.72 -0.86
CA TYR A 176 -3.10 -5.37 -1.92
C TYR A 176 -3.80 -6.58 -2.58
N ILE A 177 -4.92 -7.06 -2.05
CA ILE A 177 -5.77 -8.07 -2.70
C ILE A 177 -6.58 -7.41 -3.83
N ASP A 178 -6.00 -7.31 -5.02
CA ASP A 178 -6.61 -6.65 -6.19
C ASP A 178 -6.78 -7.55 -7.41
N GLY A 179 -6.35 -8.81 -7.34
CA GLY A 179 -6.36 -9.77 -8.47
C GLY A 179 -5.13 -9.67 -9.37
N GLU A 180 -4.33 -8.61 -9.25
CA GLU A 180 -3.14 -8.39 -10.07
C GLU A 180 -1.88 -8.96 -9.41
N ARG A 181 -1.86 -9.07 -8.08
CA ARG A 181 -0.70 -9.51 -7.31
C ARG A 181 -0.85 -10.94 -6.80
N THR A 182 0.25 -11.69 -6.80
CA THR A 182 0.30 -12.99 -6.11
C THR A 182 0.33 -12.78 -4.60
N LEU A 183 0.00 -13.81 -3.82
CA LEU A 183 0.16 -13.75 -2.37
C LEU A 183 1.62 -13.45 -1.97
N GLY A 184 2.59 -14.01 -2.70
CA GLY A 184 4.01 -13.71 -2.51
C GLY A 184 4.33 -12.22 -2.70
N ASP A 185 3.78 -11.59 -3.74
CA ASP A 185 3.91 -10.14 -3.96
C ASP A 185 3.33 -9.34 -2.79
N ILE A 186 2.15 -9.74 -2.30
CA ILE A 186 1.48 -9.09 -1.17
C ILE A 186 2.35 -9.17 0.09
N THR A 187 2.92 -10.35 0.39
CA THR A 187 3.81 -10.52 1.54
C THR A 187 5.07 -9.67 1.40
N ARG A 188 5.67 -9.61 0.21
CA ARG A 188 6.84 -8.76 -0.05
C ARG A 188 6.53 -7.28 0.19
N LEU A 189 5.41 -6.78 -0.33
CA LEU A 189 5.00 -5.39 -0.14
C LEU A 189 4.71 -5.09 1.34
N LEU A 190 4.08 -6.03 2.05
CA LEU A 190 3.84 -5.90 3.49
C LEU A 190 5.15 -5.80 4.27
N LYS A 191 6.17 -6.61 3.92
CA LYS A 191 7.51 -6.52 4.53
C LYS A 191 8.14 -5.16 4.29
N LEU A 192 8.06 -4.62 3.07
CA LEU A 192 8.63 -3.32 2.72
C LEU A 192 7.97 -2.16 3.49
N GLU A 193 6.64 -2.19 3.67
CA GLU A 193 5.90 -1.11 4.32
C GLU A 193 5.90 -1.18 5.84
N SER A 194 5.80 -2.38 6.40
CA SER A 194 5.45 -2.57 7.80
C SER A 194 6.42 -3.47 8.57
N GLY A 195 7.45 -3.98 7.88
CA GLY A 195 8.43 -4.93 8.43
C GLY A 195 7.85 -6.32 8.73
N CYS A 196 6.60 -6.59 8.37
CA CYS A 196 5.96 -7.88 8.62
C CYS A 196 6.42 -8.91 7.57
N ASP A 197 7.29 -9.82 7.99
CA ASP A 197 7.82 -10.91 7.16
C ASP A 197 7.24 -12.26 7.60
N ASP A 198 5.92 -12.41 7.47
CA ASP A 198 5.20 -13.63 7.84
C ASP A 198 4.22 -14.08 6.74
N PRO A 199 4.70 -14.85 5.74
CA PRO A 199 3.86 -15.37 4.67
C PRO A 199 2.70 -16.22 5.18
N ALA A 200 2.90 -16.97 6.27
CA ALA A 200 1.86 -17.83 6.85
C ALA A 200 0.73 -17.02 7.49
N PHE A 201 1.03 -15.86 8.08
CA PHE A 201 0.03 -14.91 8.54
C PHE A 201 -0.80 -14.35 7.37
N VAL A 202 -0.14 -13.91 6.29
CA VAL A 202 -0.82 -13.38 5.10
C VAL A 202 -1.70 -14.45 4.46
N HIS A 203 -1.17 -15.67 4.30
CA HIS A 203 -1.90 -16.81 3.78
C HIS A 203 -3.14 -17.12 4.62
N ALA A 204 -2.97 -17.31 5.94
CA ALA A 204 -4.07 -17.64 6.85
C ALA A 204 -5.16 -16.57 6.85
N TYR A 205 -4.78 -15.30 6.77
CA TYR A 205 -5.74 -14.22 6.66
C TYR A 205 -6.53 -14.29 5.35
N VAL A 206 -5.86 -14.47 4.20
CA VAL A 206 -6.54 -14.62 2.90
C VAL A 206 -7.45 -15.85 2.87
N GLN A 207 -7.03 -16.98 3.44
CA GLN A 207 -7.87 -18.18 3.58
C GLN A 207 -9.13 -17.90 4.42
N LEU A 208 -9.00 -17.14 5.51
CA LEU A 208 -10.16 -16.72 6.30
C LEU A 208 -11.12 -15.88 5.45
N LEU A 209 -10.61 -14.92 4.67
CA LEU A 209 -11.45 -14.09 3.78
C LEU A 209 -12.12 -14.92 2.67
N MET A 210 -11.46 -15.97 2.17
CA MET A 210 -12.05 -16.92 1.21
C MET A 210 -13.16 -17.75 1.86
N CYS A 211 -12.95 -18.24 3.08
CA CYS A 211 -13.98 -18.93 3.89
C CYS A 211 -15.21 -18.03 4.10
N PHE A 212 -15.00 -16.74 4.33
CA PHE A 212 -16.07 -15.74 4.46
C PHE A 212 -16.72 -15.34 3.14
N ARG A 213 -16.23 -15.88 2.00
CA ARG A 213 -16.73 -15.59 0.65
C ARG A 213 -16.70 -14.10 0.30
N ILE A 214 -15.65 -13.41 0.73
CA ILE A 214 -15.38 -11.99 0.41
C ILE A 214 -14.13 -11.83 -0.46
N VAL A 215 -13.32 -12.88 -0.57
CA VAL A 215 -12.18 -13.00 -1.48
C VAL A 215 -12.36 -14.28 -2.30
N ARG A 216 -11.92 -14.25 -3.56
CA ARG A 216 -11.77 -15.43 -4.42
C ARG A 216 -10.40 -15.42 -5.09
N LEU A 217 -10.05 -16.49 -5.78
CA LEU A 217 -8.89 -16.47 -6.68
C LEU A 217 -9.27 -15.73 -7.97
N SER A 218 -8.33 -14.98 -8.53
CA SER A 218 -8.43 -14.48 -9.89
C SER A 218 -8.37 -15.66 -10.86
N ASP A 219 -9.13 -15.55 -11.94
CA ASP A 219 -9.02 -16.43 -13.10
C ASP A 219 -7.69 -16.19 -13.84
#